data_AF-A0AAD5QGC5-F1
#
_entry.id   AF-A0AAD5QGC5-F1
#
_cell.length_a   1.000
_cell.length_b   1.000
_cell.length_c   1.000
_cell.angle_alpha   90.00
_cell.angle_beta   90.00
_cell.angle_gamma   90.00
#
_symmetry.space_group_name_H-M   'P 1'
#
loop_
_entity.id
_entity.type
_entity.pdbx_description
1 polymer ?
#
loop_
_entity_poly.entity_id
_entity_poly.type
_entity_poly.pdbx_seq_one_letter_code
_entity_poly.pdbx_strand_id
1 'polypeptide(L)'
;MGWHPRCNRKTSCPVVFYIHGGDFNYDSAVMFNDEFLINNFGGNDVVLVIPGMRLGFFGLLNFDDEDVVPANIAAYESFTRYFVLDR
;
A
#
# COMPACT_ATOMS: atom_id res chain seq x y z
N MET A 1 -8.44 -8.23 -5.12
CA MET A 1 -8.67 -6.77 -5.16
C MET A 1 -10.06 -6.55 -5.75
N GLY A 2 -11.08 -6.76 -4.92
CA GLY A 2 -12.48 -6.87 -5.32
C GLY A 2 -13.24 -5.60 -4.99
N TRP A 3 -14.06 -5.16 -5.95
CA TRP A 3 -14.88 -3.95 -5.91
C TRP A 3 -15.85 -3.97 -4.72
N HIS A 4 -15.82 -2.91 -3.90
CA HIS A 4 -16.88 -2.68 -2.92
C HIS A 4 -18.18 -2.31 -3.68
N PRO A 5 -19.34 -2.94 -3.40
CA PRO A 5 -20.55 -2.79 -4.24
C PRO A 5 -21.02 -1.34 -4.39
N ARG A 6 -20.73 -0.50 -3.40
CA ARG A 6 -21.10 0.91 -3.33
C ARG A 6 -20.03 1.88 -3.88
N CYS A 7 -18.79 1.42 -4.06
CA CYS A 7 -17.69 2.24 -4.57
C CYS A 7 -17.36 1.82 -6.00
N ASN A 8 -17.68 2.68 -6.97
CA ASN A 8 -17.45 2.38 -8.37
C ASN A 8 -17.21 3.66 -9.20
N ARG A 9 -17.08 3.54 -10.53
CA ARG A 9 -16.81 4.68 -11.42
C ARG A 9 -17.85 5.81 -11.35
N LYS A 10 -19.07 5.54 -10.88
CA LYS A 10 -20.16 6.53 -10.75
C LYS A 10 -20.26 7.09 -9.33
N THR A 11 -19.79 6.37 -8.32
CA THR A 11 -19.85 6.73 -6.91
C THR A 11 -18.45 6.66 -6.29
N SER A 12 -17.84 7.83 -6.10
CA SER A 12 -16.54 7.95 -5.45
C SER A 12 -16.68 7.73 -3.94
N CYS A 13 -15.73 6.99 -3.38
CA CYS A 13 -15.63 6.74 -1.94
C CYS A 13 -14.34 7.37 -1.41
N PRO A 14 -14.31 7.84 -0.15
CA PRO A 14 -13.07 8.26 0.49
C PRO A 14 -12.07 7.11 0.50
N VAL A 15 -10.80 7.45 0.26
CA VAL A 15 -9.69 6.50 0.23
C VAL A 15 -8.78 6.77 1.41
N VAL A 16 -8.50 5.74 2.20
CA VAL A 16 -7.48 5.77 3.26
C VAL A 16 -6.26 5.02 2.75
N PHE A 17 -5.14 5.73 2.69
CA PHE A 17 -3.85 5.19 2.31
C PHE A 17 -3.00 4.96 3.56
N TYR A 18 -2.77 3.70 3.93
CA TYR A 18 -2.07 3.36 5.17
C TYR A 18 -0.74 2.67 4.86
N ILE A 19 0.36 3.35 5.16
CA ILE A 19 1.71 2.76 5.15
C ILE A 19 1.95 2.17 6.54
N HIS A 20 2.20 0.86 6.61
CA HIS A 20 2.47 0.22 7.89
C HIS A 20 3.80 0.68 8.49
N GLY A 21 3.93 0.51 9.81
CA GLY A 21 5.16 0.80 10.54
C GLY A 21 6.21 -0.29 10.35
N GLY A 22 6.97 -0.55 11.42
CA GLY A 22 7.96 -1.61 11.43
C GLY A 22 9.35 -1.20 10.95
N ASP A 23 9.63 0.11 10.94
CA ASP A 23 10.93 0.70 10.60
C ASP A 23 11.51 0.19 9.27
N PHE A 24 10.62 -0.10 8.31
CA PHE A 24 10.96 -0.73 7.03
C PHE A 24 11.69 -2.07 7.13
N ASN A 25 11.70 -2.75 8.28
CA ASN A 25 12.37 -4.01 8.50
C ASN A 25 11.40 -5.17 8.80
N TYR A 26 10.19 -4.85 9.29
CA TYR A 26 9.16 -5.82 9.67
C TYR A 26 7.76 -5.24 9.40
N ASP A 27 6.72 -5.99 9.80
CA ASP A 27 5.31 -5.77 9.45
C ASP A 27 4.96 -6.02 7.97
N SER A 28 3.68 -5.89 7.64
CA SER A 28 3.16 -6.24 6.31
C SER A 28 1.79 -5.63 6.03
N ALA A 29 1.41 -5.57 4.76
CA ALA A 29 0.07 -5.19 4.33
C ALA A 29 -1.06 -6.11 4.86
N VAL A 30 -0.70 -7.33 5.31
CA VAL A 30 -1.63 -8.34 5.84
C VAL A 30 -1.52 -8.53 7.35
N MET A 31 -0.91 -7.58 8.07
CA MET A 31 -0.72 -7.69 9.52
C MET A 31 -2.02 -7.55 10.33
N PHE A 32 -3.06 -6.95 9.73
CA PHE A 32 -4.35 -6.75 10.39
C PHE A 32 -5.35 -7.83 10.00
N ASN A 33 -6.24 -8.17 10.93
CA ASN A 33 -7.36 -9.08 10.66
C ASN A 33 -8.34 -8.44 9.66
N ASP A 34 -8.69 -9.17 8.60
CA ASP A 34 -9.64 -8.77 7.57
C ASP A 34 -11.00 -8.33 8.14
N GLU A 35 -11.52 -9.00 9.18
CA GLU A 35 -12.79 -8.61 9.82
C GLU A 35 -12.70 -7.21 10.43
N PHE A 36 -11.56 -6.88 11.05
CA PHE A 36 -11.33 -5.55 11.61
C PHE A 36 -11.27 -4.50 10.49
N LEU A 37 -10.59 -4.80 9.37
CA LEU A 37 -10.50 -3.89 8.24
C LEU A 37 -11.86 -3.68 7.56
N ILE A 38 -12.63 -4.74 7.35
CA ILE A 38 -13.95 -4.68 6.73
C ILE A 38 -14.92 -3.90 7.62
N ASN A 39 -14.98 -4.19 8.92
CA ASN A 39 -15.95 -3.54 9.81
C ASN A 39 -15.67 -2.04 10.02
N ASN A 40 -14.41 -1.63 10.05
CA ASN A 40 -14.05 -0.23 10.28
C ASN A 40 -13.99 0.61 9.00
N PHE A 41 -13.63 0.02 7.85
CA PHE A 41 -13.45 0.76 6.60
C PHE A 41 -14.48 0.35 5.54
N GLY A 42 -14.46 -0.91 5.11
CA GLY A 42 -15.35 -1.38 4.03
C GLY A 42 -16.83 -1.16 4.33
N GLY A 43 -17.28 -1.51 5.53
CA GLY A 43 -18.66 -1.32 5.99
C GLY A 43 -19.11 0.15 5.96
N ASN A 44 -18.17 1.08 6.11
CA ASN A 44 -18.39 2.53 6.14
C ASN A 44 -18.16 3.22 4.79
N ASP A 45 -18.18 2.48 3.68
CA ASP A 45 -17.91 3.01 2.32
C ASP A 45 -16.54 3.69 2.20
N VAL A 46 -15.54 3.24 2.98
CA VAL A 46 -14.16 3.72 2.89
C VAL A 46 -13.32 2.66 2.18
N VAL A 47 -12.63 3.06 1.12
CA VAL A 47 -11.67 2.19 0.45
C VAL A 47 -10.35 2.27 1.22
N LEU A 48 -10.01 1.21 1.94
CA LEU A 48 -8.71 1.08 2.60
C LEU A 48 -7.70 0.48 1.65
N VAL A 49 -6.53 1.11 1.63
CA VAL A 49 -5.42 0.76 0.77
C VAL A 49 -4.16 0.61 1.62
N ILE A 50 -3.58 -0.59 1.64
CA ILE A 50 -2.32 -0.88 2.33
C ILE A 50 -1.32 -1.44 1.30
N PRO A 51 -0.26 -0.70 0.92
CA PRO A 51 0.75 -1.21 0.00
C PRO A 51 1.55 -2.34 0.61
N GLY A 52 1.87 -3.33 -0.23
CA GLY A 52 3.03 -4.19 0.00
C GLY A 52 4.28 -3.51 -0.58
N MET A 53 5.31 -3.35 0.25
CA MET A 53 6.64 -2.88 -0.15
C MET A 53 7.71 -3.88 0.31
N ARG A 54 8.84 -3.94 -0.40
CA ARG A 54 10.02 -4.66 0.08
C ARG A 54 10.57 -4.02 1.36
N LEU A 55 11.16 -4.85 2.22
CA LEU A 55 11.69 -4.47 3.53
C LEU A 55 13.19 -4.79 3.66
N GLY A 56 13.82 -4.19 4.65
CA GLY A 56 15.21 -4.37 5.03
C GLY A 56 16.14 -4.09 3.87
N PHE A 57 17.16 -4.95 3.74
CA PHE A 57 18.11 -4.89 2.64
C PHE A 57 17.43 -4.96 1.26
N PHE A 58 16.29 -5.62 1.12
CA PHE A 58 15.60 -5.68 -0.18
C PHE A 58 14.79 -4.42 -0.51
N GLY A 59 14.58 -3.52 0.45
CA GLY A 59 13.77 -2.30 0.28
C GLY A 59 14.57 -1.00 0.33
N LEU A 60 15.67 -1.00 1.11
CA LEU A 60 16.44 0.20 1.44
C LEU A 60 17.96 0.05 1.23
N LEU A 61 18.40 -0.95 0.44
CA LEU A 61 19.81 -1.05 0.05
C LEU A 61 20.24 0.19 -0.75
N ASN A 62 21.44 0.69 -0.42
CA ASN A 62 22.07 1.81 -1.12
C ASN A 62 23.57 1.51 -1.29
N PHE A 63 24.04 1.58 -2.54
CA PHE A 63 25.46 1.46 -2.90
C PHE A 63 26.13 2.80 -3.22
N ASP A 64 25.41 3.92 -3.09
CA ASP A 64 25.81 5.25 -3.55
C ASP A 64 26.07 5.31 -5.07
N ASP A 65 25.48 4.37 -5.80
CA ASP A 65 25.53 4.25 -7.26
C ASP A 65 24.15 3.82 -7.76
N GLU A 66 23.41 4.78 -8.33
CA GLU A 66 22.04 4.57 -8.81
C GLU A 66 21.97 3.65 -10.05
N ASP A 67 23.08 3.45 -10.77
CA ASP A 67 23.14 2.58 -11.96
C ASP A 67 23.20 1.09 -11.59
N VAL A 68 23.60 0.77 -10.36
CA VAL A 68 23.65 -0.61 -9.84
C VAL A 68 22.31 -0.99 -9.21
N VAL A 69 21.87 -0.23 -8.21
CA VAL A 69 20.56 -0.38 -7.55
C VAL A 69 20.08 1.01 -7.13
N PRO A 70 18.89 1.45 -7.59
CA PRO A 70 18.30 2.69 -7.13
C PRO A 70 18.09 2.69 -5.61
N ALA A 71 18.44 3.78 -4.94
CA ALA A 71 18.15 3.93 -3.52
C ALA A 71 16.63 3.98 -3.27
N ASN A 72 16.19 3.58 -2.08
CA ASN A 72 14.80 3.72 -1.61
C ASN A 72 13.73 3.05 -2.49
N ILE A 73 14.03 1.91 -3.10
CA ILE A 73 13.07 1.11 -3.89
C ILE A 73 11.74 0.82 -3.18
N ALA A 74 11.74 0.64 -1.85
CA ALA A 74 10.49 0.49 -1.08
C ALA A 74 9.57 1.71 -1.19
N ALA A 75 10.13 2.92 -1.26
CA ALA A 75 9.36 4.14 -1.47
C ALA A 75 8.73 4.16 -2.87
N TYR A 76 9.50 3.82 -3.91
CA TYR A 76 8.95 3.73 -5.26
C TYR A 76 7.80 2.71 -5.35
N GLU A 77 7.91 1.57 -4.68
CA GLU A 77 6.85 0.55 -4.67
C GLU A 77 5.58 1.02 -4.00
N SER A 78 5.68 1.75 -2.88
CA SER A 78 4.50 2.25 -2.17
C SER A 78 3.70 3.26 -2.99
N PHE A 79 4.31 4.03 -3.88
CA PHE A 79 3.59 5.01 -4.69
C PHE A 79 3.23 4.52 -6.10
N THR A 80 4.07 3.68 -6.73
CA THR A 80 3.93 3.33 -8.15
C THR A 80 2.71 2.46 -8.43
N ARG A 81 2.38 1.49 -7.56
CA ARG A 81 1.27 0.56 -7.82
C ARG A 81 -0.11 1.22 -7.81
N TYR A 82 -0.27 2.36 -7.13
CA TYR A 82 -1.53 3.09 -7.10
C TYR A 82 -1.74 3.95 -8.34
N PHE A 83 -0.66 4.54 -8.85
CA PHE A 83 -0.73 5.30 -10.09
C PHE A 83 -1.12 4.44 -11.30
N VAL A 84 -0.82 3.14 -11.28
CA VAL A 84 -1.21 2.18 -12.32
C VAL A 84 -2.72 1.87 -12.29
N LEU A 85 -3.40 2.04 -11.16
CA LEU A 85 -4.85 1.84 -11.06
C LEU A 85 -5.66 3.05 -11.56
N ASP A 86 -4.99 4.20 -11.78
CA ASP A 86 -5.58 5.43 -12.33
C ASP A 86 -5.36 5.62 -13.84
N ARG A 87 -4.84 4.60 -14.56
CA ARG A 87 -4.78 4.58 -16.04
C ARG A 87 -5.73 3.57 -16.67
#